data_AF-A0A0S9RT52-F1
#
_entry.id   AF-A0A0S9RT52-F1
#
_cell.length_a   1.000
_cell.length_b   1.000
_cell.length_c   1.000
_cell.angle_alpha   90.00
_cell.angle_beta   90.00
_cell.angle_gamma   90.00
#
_symmetry.space_group_name_H-M   'P 1'
#
loop_
_entity.id
_entity.type
_entity.pdbx_description
1 polymer ?
#
loop_
_entity_poly.entity_id
_entity_poly.type
_entity_poly.pdbx_seq_one_letter_code
_entity_poly.pdbx_strand_id
1 'polypeptide(L)'
;MRRSLPLTLALIVFAAGPALAQAPAGPPRPATTWITIEEPMSTLLNGGHRIVSASGPSFTLERGGKYVVCEVRPAGGMRGAAETTSTCHRVN
;
A
#
# COMPACT_ATOMS: atom_id res chain seq x y z
N MET A 1 -66.52 40.21 -8.35
CA MET A 1 -65.68 39.38 -7.45
C MET A 1 -65.76 37.93 -7.92
N ARG A 2 -64.73 37.45 -8.63
CA ARG A 2 -64.58 36.05 -9.04
C ARG A 2 -63.20 35.60 -8.57
N ARG A 3 -63.16 34.69 -7.58
CA ARG A 3 -61.94 34.13 -7.01
C ARG A 3 -61.52 32.93 -7.85
N SER A 4 -60.41 33.04 -8.56
CA SER A 4 -59.73 31.93 -9.22
C SER A 4 -58.68 31.39 -8.25
N LEU A 5 -58.89 30.18 -7.72
CA LEU A 5 -57.88 29.46 -6.93
C LEU A 5 -56.69 29.10 -7.85
N PRO A 6 -55.43 29.40 -7.49
CA PRO A 6 -54.29 28.79 -8.14
C PRO A 6 -54.11 27.36 -7.59
N LEU A 7 -54.53 26.41 -8.42
CA LEU A 7 -54.30 24.99 -8.26
C LEU A 7 -52.92 24.66 -8.84
N THR A 8 -51.90 24.62 -8.00
CA THR A 8 -50.68 23.85 -8.30
C THR A 8 -50.03 23.44 -6.99
N LEU A 9 -50.47 22.26 -6.54
CA LEU A 9 -49.82 21.45 -5.52
C LEU A 9 -48.30 21.50 -5.69
N ALA A 10 -47.64 22.09 -4.69
CA ALA A 10 -46.22 21.93 -4.46
C ALA A 10 -45.93 20.47 -4.09
N LEU A 11 -45.76 19.61 -5.08
CA LEU A 11 -45.16 18.28 -4.93
C LEU A 11 -43.65 18.45 -4.80
N ILE A 12 -43.21 18.94 -3.64
CA ILE A 12 -41.82 18.83 -3.20
C ILE A 12 -41.65 17.39 -2.73
N VAL A 13 -41.38 16.49 -3.68
CA VAL A 13 -40.92 15.14 -3.38
C VAL A 13 -39.51 15.31 -2.82
N PHE A 14 -39.43 15.35 -1.48
CA PHE A 14 -38.19 15.22 -0.73
C PHE A 14 -37.52 13.91 -1.16
N ALA A 15 -36.51 14.01 -2.02
CA ALA A 15 -35.55 12.96 -2.26
C ALA A 15 -34.66 12.83 -1.01
N ALA A 16 -35.19 12.21 0.05
CA ALA A 16 -34.42 11.75 1.18
C ALA A 16 -33.60 10.53 0.72
N GLY A 17 -32.53 10.78 -0.04
CA GLY A 17 -31.51 9.77 -0.28
C GLY A 17 -30.89 9.36 1.06
N PRO A 18 -30.51 8.07 1.25
CA PRO A 18 -29.93 7.62 2.50
C PRO A 18 -28.61 8.37 2.72
N ALA A 19 -28.54 9.19 3.77
CA ALA A 19 -27.29 9.72 4.26
C ALA A 19 -26.48 8.53 4.79
N LEU A 20 -25.54 8.03 3.98
CA LEU A 20 -24.55 7.06 4.44
C LEU A 20 -23.72 7.75 5.52
N ALA A 21 -23.95 7.35 6.77
CA ALA A 21 -23.15 7.80 7.89
C ALA A 21 -21.68 7.45 7.62
N GLN A 22 -20.86 8.46 7.32
CA GLN A 22 -19.42 8.28 7.20
C GLN A 22 -18.88 7.94 8.59
N ALA A 23 -18.29 6.77 8.73
CA ALA A 23 -17.57 6.41 9.95
C ALA A 23 -16.48 7.46 10.22
N PRO A 24 -16.24 7.82 11.49
CA PRO A 24 -15.17 8.75 11.84
C PRO A 24 -13.85 8.29 11.20
N ALA A 25 -13.09 9.22 10.62
CA ALA A 25 -11.78 8.90 10.08
C ALA A 25 -10.93 8.24 11.19
N GLY A 26 -10.42 7.04 10.93
CA GLY A 26 -9.56 6.33 11.87
C GLY A 26 -8.30 7.14 12.18
N PRO A 27 -7.63 6.85 13.30
CA PRO A 27 -6.38 7.52 13.66
C PRO A 27 -5.35 7.40 12.51
N PRO A 28 -4.52 8.42 12.27
CA PRO A 28 -3.48 8.38 11.25
C PRO A 28 -2.56 7.17 11.47
N ARG A 29 -2.33 6.38 10.42
CA ARG A 29 -1.35 5.29 10.47
C ARG A 29 0.05 5.90 10.57
N PRO A 30 0.94 5.39 11.45
CA PRO A 30 2.33 5.82 11.46
C PRO A 30 2.98 5.64 10.09
N ALA A 31 3.83 6.59 9.71
CA ALA A 31 4.55 6.54 8.45
C ALA A 31 5.59 5.42 8.48
N THR A 32 5.58 4.55 7.47
CA THR A 32 6.61 3.54 7.29
C THR A 32 7.90 4.19 6.82
N THR A 33 8.99 3.90 7.51
CA THR A 33 10.32 4.38 7.13
C THR A 33 11.10 3.26 6.43
N TRP A 34 11.76 3.61 5.33
CA TRP A 34 12.61 2.71 4.55
C TRP A 34 14.06 3.15 4.70
N ILE A 35 14.90 2.28 5.24
CA ILE A 35 16.31 2.57 5.49
C ILE A 35 17.14 1.65 4.61
N THR A 36 17.94 2.21 3.70
CA THR A 36 18.82 1.45 2.82
C THR A 36 19.82 0.62 3.63
N ILE A 37 20.03 -0.61 3.17
CA ILE A 37 21.02 -1.55 3.69
C ILE A 37 22.03 -1.78 2.57
N GLU A 38 23.31 -1.53 2.85
CA GLU A 38 24.39 -1.67 1.87
C GLU A 38 24.79 -3.15 1.66
N GLU A 39 24.40 -4.04 2.57
CA GLU A 39 24.62 -5.47 2.44
C GLU A 39 23.66 -6.13 1.43
N PRO A 40 24.17 -7.02 0.55
CA PRO A 40 23.32 -7.76 -0.36
C PRO A 40 22.49 -8.82 0.38
N MET A 41 21.42 -9.28 -0.27
CA MET A 41 20.49 -10.27 0.27
C MET A 41 21.20 -11.57 0.68
N SER A 42 22.20 -12.01 -0.08
CA SER A 42 23.01 -13.20 0.25
C SER A 42 23.73 -13.07 1.59
N THR A 43 24.33 -11.90 1.86
CA THR A 43 24.99 -11.61 3.15
C THR A 43 23.97 -11.61 4.30
N LEU A 44 22.78 -11.05 4.08
CA LEU A 44 21.72 -11.05 5.11
C LEU A 44 21.23 -12.46 5.44
N LEU A 45 21.03 -13.31 4.43
CA LEU A 45 20.66 -14.72 4.60
C LEU A 45 21.73 -15.51 5.36
N ASN A 46 23.00 -15.34 4.97
CA ASN A 46 24.14 -15.93 5.68
C ASN A 46 24.26 -15.42 7.12
N GLY A 47 23.82 -14.17 7.37
CA GLY A 47 23.71 -13.57 8.69
C GLY A 47 22.50 -14.05 9.51
N GLY A 48 21.77 -15.06 9.06
CA GLY A 48 20.66 -15.67 9.80
C GLY A 48 19.30 -15.01 9.60
N HIS A 49 19.14 -14.18 8.57
CA HIS A 49 17.80 -13.74 8.16
C HIS A 49 17.10 -14.87 7.41
N ARG A 50 15.79 -15.03 7.65
CA ARG A 50 14.96 -16.00 6.92
C ARG A 50 13.99 -15.30 6.00
N ILE A 51 13.72 -15.88 4.83
CA ILE A 51 12.69 -15.37 3.92
C ILE A 51 11.32 -15.74 4.51
N VAL A 52 10.48 -14.74 4.75
CA VAL A 52 9.12 -14.91 5.28
C VAL A 52 8.04 -14.63 4.22
N SER A 53 8.40 -13.94 3.14
CA SER A 53 7.51 -13.67 2.02
C SER A 53 8.30 -13.43 0.74
N ALA A 54 7.70 -13.74 -0.41
CA ALA A 54 8.22 -13.44 -1.73
C ALA A 54 7.08 -12.95 -2.63
N SER A 55 7.31 -11.86 -3.35
CA SER A 55 6.37 -11.25 -4.28
C SER A 55 7.12 -10.71 -5.49
N GLY A 56 7.08 -11.45 -6.60
CA GLY A 56 7.85 -11.11 -7.80
C GLY A 56 9.36 -11.09 -7.51
N PRO A 57 10.08 -10.02 -7.89
CA PRO A 57 11.50 -9.85 -7.56
C PRO A 57 11.76 -9.46 -6.10
N SER A 58 10.72 -9.20 -5.31
CA SER A 58 10.84 -8.70 -3.94
C SER A 58 10.70 -9.81 -2.90
N PHE A 59 11.58 -9.81 -1.91
CA PHE A 59 11.65 -10.78 -0.83
C PHE A 59 11.63 -10.06 0.52
N THR A 60 10.80 -10.52 1.44
CA THR A 60 10.81 -10.05 2.82
C THR A 60 11.59 -11.03 3.67
N LEU A 61 12.64 -10.53 4.31
CA LEU A 61 13.52 -11.22 5.23
C LEU A 61 13.18 -10.80 6.67
N GLU A 62 13.26 -11.74 7.60
CA GLU A 62 13.02 -11.50 9.02
C GLU A 62 14.17 -12.05 9.88
N ARG A 63 14.55 -11.28 10.90
CA ARG A 63 15.47 -11.72 11.96
C ARG A 63 15.14 -11.02 13.27
N GLY A 64 14.73 -11.79 14.28
CA GLY A 64 14.48 -11.28 15.63
C GLY A 64 13.36 -10.22 15.68
N GLY A 65 12.32 -10.38 14.88
CA GLY A 65 11.19 -9.45 14.78
C GLY A 65 11.45 -8.20 13.92
N LYS A 66 12.63 -8.09 13.30
CA LYS A 66 12.96 -7.01 12.35
C LYS A 66 12.77 -7.49 10.92
N TYR A 67 12.24 -6.61 10.08
CA TYR A 67 11.94 -6.92 8.68
C TYR A 67 12.85 -6.14 7.74
N VAL A 68 13.32 -6.83 6.71
CA VAL A 68 14.09 -6.27 5.60
C VAL A 68 13.40 -6.69 4.31
N VAL A 69 13.22 -5.76 3.38
CA VAL A 69 12.73 -6.07 2.04
C VAL A 69 13.88 -5.93 1.06
N CYS A 70 14.16 -6.98 0.32
CA CYS A 70 15.18 -7.02 -0.72
C CYS A 70 14.52 -7.19 -2.08
N GLU A 71 14.88 -6.35 -3.05
CA GLU A 71 14.51 -6.53 -4.46
C GLU A 71 15.69 -7.13 -5.21
N VAL A 72 15.47 -8.25 -5.88
CA VAL A 72 16.47 -8.96 -6.67
C VAL A 72 16.28 -8.63 -8.14
N ARG A 73 17.34 -8.12 -8.76
CA ARG A 73 17.40 -7.86 -10.21
C ARG A 73 18.18 -9.00 -10.84
N PRO A 74 17.52 -9.94 -11.54
CA PRO A 74 18.19 -11.10 -12.13
C PRO A 74 19.13 -10.67 -13.26
N ALA A 75 20.20 -11.43 -13.45
CA ALA A 75 21.06 -11.31 -14.64
C ALA A 75 20.30 -11.68 -15.92
N GLY A 76 20.64 -11.03 -17.04
CA GLY A 76 20.20 -11.44 -18.37
C GLY A 76 19.17 -10.54 -19.08
N GLY A 77 18.98 -10.83 -20.38
CA GLY A 77 18.25 -10.01 -21.36
C GLY A 77 19.20 -9.34 -22.38
N MET A 78 18.72 -8.99 -23.59
CA MET A 78 19.57 -8.38 -24.65
C MET A 78 20.25 -7.05 -24.21
N ARG A 79 19.78 -6.44 -23.11
CA ARG A 79 20.35 -5.25 -22.47
C ARG A 79 20.50 -5.42 -20.94
N GLY A 80 20.48 -6.66 -20.46
CA GLY A 80 20.50 -6.95 -19.02
C GLY A 80 21.90 -6.83 -18.41
N ALA A 81 21.94 -6.70 -17.08
CA ALA A 81 23.19 -6.79 -16.35
C ALA A 81 23.78 -8.21 -16.44
N ALA A 82 25.10 -8.30 -16.40
CA ALA A 82 25.83 -9.57 -16.42
C ALA A 82 25.64 -10.38 -15.12
N GLU A 83 25.22 -9.71 -14.04
CA GLU A 83 25.16 -10.27 -12.70
C GLU A 83 23.80 -10.02 -12.04
N THR A 84 23.41 -10.94 -11.16
CA THR A 84 22.22 -10.78 -10.32
C THR A 84 22.58 -9.89 -9.14
N THR A 85 21.83 -8.81 -8.95
CA THR A 85 22.06 -7.84 -7.86
C THR A 85 20.84 -7.80 -6.94
N SER A 86 21.04 -7.30 -5.71
CA SER A 86 19.95 -7.12 -4.76
C SER A 86 20.06 -5.77 -4.06
N THR A 87 18.94 -5.07 -3.94
CA THR A 87 18.86 -3.83 -3.15
C THR A 87 17.96 -4.08 -1.94
N CYS A 88 18.46 -3.83 -0.73
CA CYS A 88 17.76 -4.16 0.51
C CYS A 88 17.44 -2.92 1.34
N HIS A 89 16.29 -2.95 2.02
CA HIS A 89 15.82 -1.87 2.90
C HIS A 89 15.23 -2.44 4.19
N ARG A 90 15.61 -1.89 5.35
CA ARG A 90 14.92 -2.15 6.61
C ARG A 90 13.61 -1.39 6.62
N VAL A 91 12.58 -2.05 7.15
CA VAL A 91 11.27 -1.45 7.44
C VAL A 91 11.18 -1.18 8.93
N ASN A 92 10.82 0.05 9.32
CA ASN A 92 10.58 0.47 10.69
C ASN A 92 9.32 1.32 10.80
#